data_AF-A0A3Q0CG52-F1
#
_entry.id   AF-A0A3Q0CG52-F1
#
_cell.length_a   1.000
_cell.length_b   1.000
_cell.length_c   1.000
_cell.angle_alpha   90.00
_cell.angle_beta   90.00
_cell.angle_gamma   90.00
#
_symmetry.space_group_name_H-M   'P 1'
#
loop_
_entity.id
_entity.type
_entity.pdbx_description
1 polymer ?
#
loop_
_entity_poly.entity_id
_entity_poly.type
_entity_poly.pdbx_seq_one_letter_code
_entity_poly.pdbx_strand_id
1 'polypeptide(L)'
;MERVEPDYWERNTRIAKGNEQIYRGNLRTALGYYNQSEGGSHTIQRMYGCHVGPDGRLLRGYSQYAYDGNDYIALNEDLRTWTAADTAAQITRQKWDLAGFAETQRAYLEDACVRWLLRH
;
A
#
# COMPACT_ATOMS: atom_id res chain seq x y z
N MET A 1 -23.78 -4.77 15.77
CA MET A 1 -22.81 -3.85 15.14
C MET A 1 -21.97 -3.26 16.25
N GLU A 2 -20.64 -3.40 16.16
CA GLU A 2 -19.73 -2.68 17.05
C GLU A 2 -19.93 -1.16 16.90
N ARG A 3 -19.88 -0.45 18.02
CA ARG A 3 -19.96 1.02 18.02
C ARG A 3 -18.59 1.57 17.62
N VAL A 4 -18.42 1.87 16.34
CA VAL A 4 -17.29 2.66 15.83
C VAL A 4 -17.51 4.16 16.09
N GLU A 5 -16.46 4.96 15.99
CA GLU A 5 -16.56 6.42 16.11
C GLU A 5 -17.53 7.02 15.07
N PRO A 6 -18.25 8.10 15.40
CA PRO A 6 -19.24 8.71 14.49
C PRO A 6 -18.71 9.00 13.08
N ASP A 7 -17.45 9.41 12.98
CA ASP A 7 -16.84 9.84 11.71
C ASP A 7 -16.08 8.71 10.99
N TYR A 8 -16.06 7.50 11.55
CA TYR A 8 -15.28 6.38 11.02
C TYR A 8 -15.65 6.07 9.57
N TRP A 9 -16.95 5.94 9.28
CA TRP A 9 -17.43 5.58 7.95
C TRP A 9 -17.20 6.69 6.93
N GLU A 10 -17.42 7.95 7.30
CA GLU A 10 -17.20 9.08 6.42
C GLU A 10 -15.72 9.22 6.05
N ARG A 11 -14.83 9.14 7.05
CA ARG A 11 -13.38 9.19 6.84
C ARG A 11 -12.90 8.07 5.92
N ASN A 12 -13.28 6.83 6.20
CA ASN A 12 -12.85 5.69 5.40
C ASN A 12 -13.43 5.71 3.97
N THR A 13 -14.65 6.20 3.80
CA THR A 13 -15.25 6.40 2.47
C THR A 13 -14.46 7.43 1.66
N ARG A 14 -14.04 8.54 2.26
CA ARG A 14 -13.20 9.55 1.60
C ARG A 14 -11.84 8.98 1.20
N ILE A 15 -11.21 8.21 2.08
CA ILE A 15 -9.94 7.52 1.80
C ILE A 15 -10.11 6.54 0.63
N ALA A 16 -11.17 5.72 0.63
CA ALA A 16 -11.44 4.77 -0.43
C ALA A 16 -11.62 5.44 -1.80
N LYS A 17 -12.39 6.55 -1.87
CA LYS A 17 -12.55 7.34 -3.09
C LYS A 17 -11.24 7.97 -3.57
N GLY A 18 -10.39 8.44 -2.65
CA GLY A 18 -9.06 8.92 -2.98
C GLY A 18 -8.18 7.82 -3.58
N ASN A 19 -8.18 6.64 -2.96
CA ASN A 19 -7.46 5.47 -3.44
C ASN A 19 -7.94 5.03 -4.83
N GLU A 20 -9.24 5.06 -5.12
CA GLU A 20 -9.78 4.76 -6.45
C GLU A 20 -9.11 5.62 -7.54
N GLN A 21 -9.00 6.93 -7.32
CA GLN A 21 -8.38 7.83 -8.29
C GLN A 21 -6.86 7.58 -8.41
N ILE A 22 -6.19 7.27 -7.30
CA ILE A 22 -4.76 6.90 -7.29
C ILE A 22 -4.54 5.62 -8.11
N TYR A 23 -5.32 4.56 -7.89
CA TYR A 23 -5.16 3.31 -8.64
C TYR A 23 -5.47 3.49 -10.13
N ARG A 24 -6.44 4.33 -10.49
CA ARG A 24 -6.71 4.68 -11.88
C ARG A 24 -5.50 5.35 -12.54
N GLY A 25 -4.84 6.28 -11.84
CA GLY A 25 -3.59 6.90 -12.31
C GLY A 25 -2.42 5.92 -12.39
N ASN A 26 -2.32 5.02 -11.40
CA ASN A 26 -1.27 3.99 -11.37
C ASN A 26 -1.41 3.00 -12.53
N LEU A 27 -2.64 2.57 -12.88
CA LEU A 27 -2.87 1.71 -14.04
C LEU A 27 -2.36 2.35 -15.34
N ARG A 28 -2.69 3.63 -15.58
CA ARG A 28 -2.18 4.38 -16.75
C ARG A 28 -0.67 4.50 -16.76
N THR A 29 -0.07 4.68 -15.58
CA THR A 29 1.39 4.76 -15.44
C THR A 29 2.05 3.41 -15.74
N ALA A 30 1.49 2.31 -15.23
CA ALA A 30 2.00 0.96 -15.46
C ALA A 30 1.97 0.58 -16.95
N LEU A 31 0.90 0.93 -17.67
CA LEU A 31 0.82 0.72 -19.13
C LEU A 31 2.04 1.32 -19.86
N GLY A 32 2.42 2.55 -19.48
CA GLY A 32 3.58 3.22 -20.04
C GLY A 32 4.90 2.57 -19.66
N TYR A 33 5.05 2.09 -18.42
CA TYR A 33 6.28 1.42 -17.98
C TYR A 33 6.51 0.09 -18.70
N TYR A 34 5.45 -0.66 -18.97
CA TYR A 34 5.50 -1.96 -19.62
C TYR A 34 5.27 -1.91 -21.14
N ASN A 35 5.11 -0.72 -21.73
CA ASN A 35 4.80 -0.53 -23.15
C ASN A 35 3.56 -1.32 -23.60
N GLN A 36 2.52 -1.37 -22.76
CA GLN A 36 1.27 -2.08 -23.02
C GLN A 36 0.25 -1.18 -23.73
N SER A 37 -0.66 -1.77 -24.50
CA SER A 37 -1.71 -1.04 -25.20
C SER A 37 -2.90 -0.72 -24.29
N GLU A 38 -3.63 0.35 -24.61
CA GLU A 38 -4.78 0.79 -23.80
C GLU A 38 -6.00 -0.14 -23.87
N GLY A 39 -6.06 -1.01 -24.88
CA GLY A 39 -7.19 -1.93 -25.08
C GLY A 39 -7.18 -3.16 -24.18
N GLY A 40 -6.07 -3.42 -23.46
CA GLY A 40 -5.93 -4.54 -22.54
C GLY A 40 -6.55 -4.28 -21.17
N SER A 41 -7.08 -5.33 -20.53
CA SER A 41 -7.45 -5.27 -19.12
C SER A 41 -6.24 -5.63 -18.26
N HIS A 42 -5.99 -4.82 -17.24
CA HIS A 42 -4.85 -4.97 -16.32
C HIS A 42 -5.31 -4.84 -14.88
N THR A 43 -4.56 -5.44 -13.96
CA THR A 43 -4.91 -5.51 -12.54
C THR A 43 -3.77 -4.98 -11.68
N ILE A 44 -4.07 -4.05 -10.78
CA ILE A 44 -3.19 -3.69 -9.66
C ILE A 44 -3.82 -4.24 -8.38
N GLN A 45 -3.03 -4.95 -7.58
CA GLN A 45 -3.41 -5.40 -6.26
C GLN A 45 -2.49 -4.76 -5.22
N ARG A 46 -3.05 -4.42 -4.05
CA ARG A 46 -2.28 -3.97 -2.89
C ARG A 46 -2.73 -4.74 -1.66
N MET A 47 -1.76 -5.26 -0.92
CA MET A 47 -1.95 -5.81 0.41
C MET A 47 -1.10 -5.01 1.39
N TYR A 48 -1.69 -4.62 2.52
CA TYR A 48 -0.98 -3.93 3.58
C TYR A 48 -1.65 -4.20 4.93
N GLY A 49 -0.88 -4.14 6.00
CA GLY A 49 -1.37 -4.42 7.34
C GLY A 49 -0.23 -4.67 8.33
N CYS A 50 -0.60 -4.95 9.56
CA CYS A 50 0.31 -5.20 10.67
C CYS A 50 -0.06 -6.51 11.36
N HIS A 51 0.97 -7.21 11.82
CA HIS A 51 0.86 -8.34 12.73
C HIS A 51 1.32 -7.90 14.11
N VAL A 52 0.50 -8.15 15.13
CA VAL A 52 0.72 -7.68 16.51
C VAL A 52 0.89 -8.88 17.41
N GLY A 53 1.89 -8.83 18.28
CA GLY A 53 2.20 -9.90 19.22
C GLY A 53 1.27 -9.90 20.44
N PRO A 54 1.38 -10.92 21.32
CA PRO A 54 0.58 -11.00 22.53
C PRO A 54 0.79 -9.81 23.49
N ASP A 55 1.93 -9.13 23.41
CA ASP A 55 2.25 -7.94 24.19
C ASP A 55 1.69 -6.64 23.59
N GLY A 56 0.93 -6.73 22.50
CA GLY A 56 0.32 -5.59 21.81
C GLY A 56 1.29 -4.79 20.95
N ARG A 57 2.53 -5.26 20.74
CA ARG A 57 3.53 -4.57 19.91
C ARG A 57 3.54 -5.07 18.47
N LEU A 58 3.93 -4.19 17.55
CA LEU A 58 4.14 -4.56 16.15
C LEU A 58 5.23 -5.63 16.06
N LEU A 59 4.88 -6.80 15.52
CA LEU A 59 5.82 -7.84 15.16
C LEU A 59 6.27 -7.72 13.70
N ARG A 60 5.34 -7.38 12.80
CA ARG A 60 5.63 -7.25 11.38
C ARG A 60 4.66 -6.33 10.67
N GLY A 61 5.18 -5.44 9.83
CA GLY A 61 4.40 -4.62 8.91
C GLY A 61 4.50 -5.14 7.47
N TYR A 62 3.47 -4.90 6.68
CA TYR A 62 3.41 -5.29 5.27
C TYR A 62 2.87 -4.12 4.43
N SER A 63 3.50 -3.88 3.28
CA SER A 63 2.90 -3.12 2.18
C SER A 63 3.46 -3.64 0.86
N GLN A 64 2.63 -4.30 0.08
CA GLN A 64 3.04 -5.01 -1.13
C GLN A 64 2.05 -4.74 -2.25
N TYR A 65 2.58 -4.63 -3.46
CA TYR A 65 1.82 -4.39 -4.67
C TYR A 65 2.16 -5.46 -5.69
N ALA A 66 1.15 -5.88 -6.44
CA ALA A 66 1.27 -6.78 -7.57
C ALA A 66 0.63 -6.14 -8.82
N TYR A 67 1.16 -6.45 -9.99
CA TYR A 67 0.66 -6.05 -11.28
C TYR A 67 0.44 -7.27 -12.18
N ASP A 68 -0.79 -7.42 -12.70
CA ASP A 68 -1.23 -8.58 -13.49
C ASP A 68 -0.91 -9.93 -12.83
N GLY A 69 -1.05 -9.99 -11.49
CA GLY A 69 -0.83 -11.19 -10.68
C GLY A 69 0.63 -11.49 -10.32
N ASN A 70 1.59 -10.68 -10.80
CA ASN A 70 3.01 -10.82 -10.46
C ASN A 70 3.42 -9.78 -9.42
N ASP A 71 4.36 -10.15 -8.54
CA ASP A 71 4.96 -9.21 -7.60
C ASP A 71 5.51 -7.99 -8.34
N TYR A 72 5.21 -6.80 -7.84
CA TYR A 72 5.64 -5.54 -8.44
C TYR A 72 6.63 -4.83 -7.52
N ILE A 73 6.19 -4.41 -6.32
CA ILE A 73 7.04 -3.76 -5.33
C ILE A 73 6.56 -4.05 -3.91
N ALA A 74 7.49 -4.31 -2.99
CA ALA A 74 7.22 -4.66 -1.61
C ALA A 74 8.08 -3.86 -0.63
N LEU A 75 7.46 -3.39 0.46
CA LEU A 75 8.17 -2.79 1.59
C LEU A 75 8.91 -3.90 2.34
N ASN A 76 10.20 -3.71 2.57
CA ASN A 76 11.03 -4.67 3.29
C ASN A 76 10.67 -4.69 4.77
N GLU A 77 11.13 -5.74 5.47
CA GLU A 77 10.86 -5.93 6.90
C GLU A 77 11.43 -4.82 7.77
N ASP A 78 12.44 -4.09 7.28
CA ASP A 78 13.00 -2.91 7.93
C ASP A 78 12.04 -1.69 7.93
N LEU A 79 10.94 -1.76 7.19
CA LEU A 79 9.94 -0.70 6.97
C LEU A 79 10.52 0.61 6.40
N ARG A 80 11.70 0.54 5.78
CA ARG A 80 12.46 1.71 5.30
C ARG A 80 12.83 1.59 3.83
N THR A 81 13.03 0.37 3.34
CA THR A 81 13.48 0.14 1.98
C THR A 81 12.47 -0.68 1.19
N TRP A 82 12.51 -0.55 -0.14
CA TRP A 82 11.62 -1.27 -1.05
C TRP A 82 12.39 -2.25 -1.92
N THR A 83 11.82 -3.45 -2.08
CA THR A 83 12.24 -4.43 -3.09
C THR A 83 11.35 -4.30 -4.30
N ALA A 84 11.95 -4.01 -5.46
CA ALA A 84 11.29 -3.94 -6.76
C ALA A 84 11.52 -5.25 -7.52
N ALA A 85 10.48 -5.81 -8.12
CA ALA A 85 10.54 -7.11 -8.80
C ALA A 85 11.21 -7.03 -10.18
N ASP A 86 11.07 -5.90 -10.88
CA ASP A 86 11.62 -5.71 -12.23
C ASP A 86 12.06 -4.24 -12.48
N THR A 87 12.48 -3.95 -13.70
CA THR A 87 12.95 -2.62 -14.11
C THR A 87 11.85 -1.56 -14.10
N ALA A 88 10.60 -1.92 -14.37
CA ALA A 88 9.47 -1.00 -14.28
C ALA A 88 9.19 -0.61 -12.82
N ALA A 89 9.18 -1.59 -11.92
CA ALA A 89 9.04 -1.38 -10.48
C ALA A 89 10.20 -0.56 -9.89
N GLN A 90 11.41 -0.65 -10.45
CA GLN A 90 12.54 0.20 -10.03
C GLN A 90 12.27 1.69 -10.26
N ILE A 91 11.50 2.06 -11.30
CA ILE A 91 11.08 3.45 -11.53
C ILE A 91 10.16 3.91 -10.40
N THR A 92 9.21 3.07 -9.98
CA THR A 92 8.36 3.35 -8.81
C THR A 92 9.19 3.48 -7.54
N ARG A 93 10.13 2.55 -7.30
CA ARG A 93 11.02 2.61 -6.13
C ARG A 93 11.75 3.96 -6.05
N GLN A 94 12.40 4.40 -7.12
CA GLN A 94 13.13 5.68 -7.13
C GLN A 94 12.22 6.87 -6.80
N LYS A 95 11.00 6.91 -7.35
CA LYS A 95 10.01 7.94 -7.03
C LYS A 95 9.61 7.92 -5.55
N TRP A 96 9.42 6.73 -4.99
CA TRP A 96 9.02 6.55 -3.60
C TRP A 96 10.14 6.86 -2.62
N ASP A 97 11.38 6.51 -2.95
CA ASP A 97 12.56 6.85 -2.16
C ASP A 97 12.74 8.38 -2.11
N LEU A 98 12.63 9.06 -3.25
CA LEU A 98 12.71 10.52 -3.32
C LEU A 98 11.59 11.20 -2.53
N ALA A 99 10.39 10.62 -2.53
CA ALA A 99 9.24 11.12 -1.79
C ALA A 99 9.23 10.73 -0.30
N GLY A 100 10.16 9.89 0.16
CA GLY A 100 10.16 9.37 1.53
C GLY A 100 8.93 8.51 1.86
N PHE A 101 8.35 7.82 0.87
CA PHE A 101 7.07 7.12 1.04
C PHE A 101 7.14 5.96 2.05
N ALA A 102 8.32 5.35 2.22
CA ALA A 102 8.55 4.31 3.22
C ALA A 102 8.23 4.80 4.64
N GLU A 103 8.66 6.02 5.01
CA GLU A 103 8.40 6.58 6.34
C GLU A 103 6.91 6.85 6.58
N THR A 104 6.16 7.22 5.53
CA THR A 104 4.70 7.36 5.62
C THR A 104 4.02 6.01 5.88
N GLN A 105 4.46 4.94 5.18
CA GLN A 105 3.93 3.60 5.41
C GLN A 105 4.30 3.10 6.81
N ARG A 106 5.54 3.31 7.23
CA ARG A 106 6.04 2.93 8.55
C ARG A 106 5.24 3.60 9.66
N ALA A 107 5.00 4.91 9.58
CA ALA A 107 4.20 5.62 10.57
C ALA A 107 2.77 5.05 10.68
N TYR A 108 2.14 4.70 9.56
CA TYR A 108 0.84 4.03 9.58
C TYR A 108 0.90 2.63 10.21
N LEU A 109 1.91 1.84 9.85
CA LEU A 109 2.06 0.45 10.28
C LEU A 109 2.43 0.32 11.77
N GLU A 110 3.28 1.20 12.28
CA GLU A 110 3.73 1.21 13.69
C GLU A 110 2.68 1.79 14.65
N ASP A 111 1.84 2.72 14.20
CA ASP A 111 0.84 3.39 15.05
C ASP A 111 -0.60 3.02 14.67
N ALA A 112 -1.13 3.62 13.60
CA ALA A 112 -2.55 3.56 13.31
C ALA A 112 -3.04 2.13 13.10
N CYS A 113 -2.28 1.31 12.37
CA CYS A 113 -2.64 -0.09 12.13
C CYS A 113 -2.73 -0.89 13.44
N VAL A 114 -1.70 -0.80 14.30
CA VAL A 114 -1.67 -1.49 15.59
C VAL A 114 -2.82 -1.03 16.48
N ARG A 115 -3.04 0.28 16.59
CA ARG A 115 -4.13 0.85 17.40
C ARG A 115 -5.51 0.38 16.96
N TRP A 116 -5.76 0.33 15.66
CA TRP A 116 -7.03 -0.17 15.13
C TRP A 116 -7.16 -1.68 15.32
N LEU A 117 -6.09 -2.45 15.11
CA LEU A 117 -6.12 -3.90 15.32
C LEU A 117 -6.36 -4.28 16.77
N LEU A 118 -5.83 -3.54 17.75
CA LEU A 118 -6.09 -3.79 19.18
C LEU A 118 -7.49 -3.37 19.64
N ARG A 119 -8.21 -2.59 18.82
CA ARG A 119 -9.56 -2.12 19.12
C ARG A 119 -10.64 -3.11 18.65
N HIS A 120 -10.34 -3.92 17.64
CA HIS A 120 -11.24 -4.89 17.02
C HIS A 120 -10.86 -6.32 17.43
#